data_AF-A0A835XS54-F1
#
_entry.id   AF-A0A835XS54-F1
#
_cell.length_a   1.000
_cell.length_b   1.000
_cell.length_c   1.000
_cell.angle_alpha   90.00
_cell.angle_beta   90.00
_cell.angle_gamma   90.00
#
_symmetry.space_group_name_H-M   'P 1'
#
loop_
_entity.id
_entity.type
_entity.pdbx_description
1 polymer ?
#
loop_
_entity_poly.entity_id
_entity_poly.type
_entity_poly.pdbx_seq_one_letter_code
_entity_poly.pdbx_strand_id
1 'polypeptide(L)'
;MDSRMAEWELADARKAHRLAMLQHARWQHRTYRKASQRVRAAQQREREARAVLAGLKARAEKRAKLRARAERWAHTAGFPKPKRPKPKQPPKAPVGSSRPASLGRVSAPHACSLVLCLLVQWLVLAGGMPTFVPAANKGGHLRVQPPACLSPNHGLSVSTAACEPPQLPLRPAPNISPAKAMGGAGPARQPSPSPGPSQARPGPGKPPEATPVASGAGSTSPDGVRHVVKDARFAKDPKYGYTCGITSESLAQQRRRAAGAPEPSAPPPVPPSLSPSVAGRPQPPAPALKATASAVPPKPKPLAPVAAEKLRKEAVELDGQAVRRKMRDPATGDWVPRNGTAHFLGPKAAPAPFEIRYSDGGSERASSRAVRAWLLTASAHVVSVYTTAEARALPNEWRLDVPSNARRAFKQLGLDPEWDDERLQLMIADLPRGEHRALTDSCGRPPRDEAVRLLLFNIDFSRYPVILDPCAGVGALPQALRGFGYNVLANEVAGVTSKAINSHLDPFQPGTYRGWQQEQACRAIITSPRARAADFLIPLMIRFAPVVAAFVSGNFVLAAPPSRRMFLNGLQKAERLAFLTGLPRGHTAGRPGMWLVIFRDRNLRELLMRGRVSTAAPWVEV
;
A
#
# COMPACT_ATOMS: atom_id res chain seq x y z
N MET A 1 -16.29 -41.99 -35.09
CA MET A 1 -16.58 -41.95 -33.64
C MET A 1 -15.74 -40.89 -32.93
N ASP A 2 -14.53 -40.58 -33.42
CA ASP A 2 -13.55 -39.73 -32.74
C ASP A 2 -13.98 -38.28 -32.47
N SER A 3 -14.80 -37.68 -33.35
CA SER A 3 -15.30 -36.31 -33.15
C SER A 3 -16.21 -36.16 -31.92
N ARG A 4 -17.01 -37.19 -31.58
CA ARG A 4 -17.90 -37.13 -30.40
C ARG A 4 -17.12 -37.30 -29.10
N MET A 5 -16.03 -38.07 -29.11
CA MET A 5 -15.13 -38.21 -27.96
C MET A 5 -14.41 -36.89 -27.67
N ALA A 6 -13.89 -36.22 -28.70
CA ALA A 6 -13.24 -34.92 -28.54
C ALA A 6 -14.21 -33.83 -28.01
N GLU A 7 -15.45 -33.81 -28.49
CA GLU A 7 -16.48 -32.90 -27.96
C GLU A 7 -16.82 -33.18 -26.49
N TRP A 8 -16.87 -34.45 -26.11
CA TRP A 8 -17.14 -34.86 -24.73
C TRP A 8 -15.99 -34.47 -23.79
N GLU A 9 -14.73 -34.72 -24.18
CA GLU A 9 -13.55 -34.31 -23.41
C GLU A 9 -13.48 -32.79 -23.24
N LEU A 10 -13.79 -32.02 -24.30
CA LEU A 10 -13.84 -30.56 -24.22
C LEU A 10 -14.97 -30.07 -23.30
N ALA A 11 -16.13 -30.72 -23.32
CA ALA A 11 -17.24 -30.40 -22.43
C ALA A 11 -16.88 -30.68 -20.96
N ASP A 12 -16.22 -31.80 -20.68
CA ASP A 12 -15.76 -32.16 -19.34
C ASP A 12 -14.65 -31.23 -18.85
N ALA A 13 -13.70 -30.84 -19.70
CA ALA A 13 -12.69 -29.84 -19.39
C ALA A 13 -13.31 -28.48 -19.04
N ARG A 14 -14.33 -28.03 -19.80
CA ARG A 14 -15.08 -26.79 -19.50
C ARG A 14 -15.83 -26.88 -18.17
N LYS A 15 -16.44 -28.03 -17.88
CA LYS A 15 -17.13 -28.28 -16.61
C LYS A 15 -16.16 -28.26 -15.43
N ALA A 16 -15.01 -28.92 -15.56
CA ALA A 16 -13.94 -28.91 -14.56
C ALA A 16 -13.41 -27.49 -14.31
N HIS A 17 -13.17 -26.71 -15.37
CA HIS A 17 -12.75 -25.31 -15.27
C HIS A 17 -13.79 -24.44 -14.55
N ARG A 18 -15.08 -24.60 -14.89
CA ARG A 18 -16.17 -23.86 -14.23
C ARG A 18 -16.27 -24.21 -12.74
N LEU A 19 -16.08 -25.47 -12.37
CA LEU A 19 -16.05 -25.90 -10.97
C LEU A 19 -14.84 -25.32 -10.22
N ALA A 20 -13.66 -25.32 -10.83
CA ALA A 20 -12.46 -24.70 -10.26
C ALA A 20 -12.66 -23.19 -10.01
N MET A 21 -13.26 -22.47 -10.96
CA MET A 21 -13.59 -21.05 -10.82
C MET A 21 -14.58 -20.80 -9.67
N LEU A 22 -15.62 -21.63 -9.53
CA LEU A 22 -16.57 -21.52 -8.42
C LEU A 22 -15.93 -21.83 -7.06
N GLN A 23 -15.05 -22.82 -6.98
CA GLN A 23 -14.31 -23.14 -5.76
C GLN A 23 -13.38 -21.99 -5.36
N HIS A 24 -12.67 -21.40 -6.33
CA HIS A 24 -11.83 -20.23 -6.11
C HIS A 24 -12.63 -19.02 -5.63
N ALA A 25 -13.78 -18.72 -6.26
CA ALA A 25 -14.67 -17.63 -5.82
C ALA A 25 -15.19 -17.85 -4.38
N ARG A 26 -15.60 -19.07 -4.03
CA ARG A 26 -16.01 -19.43 -2.65
C ARG A 26 -14.87 -19.28 -1.65
N TRP A 27 -13.64 -19.63 -2.04
CA TRP A 27 -12.46 -19.46 -1.21
C TRP A 27 -12.10 -17.98 -0.99
N GLN A 28 -12.17 -17.15 -2.05
CA GLN A 28 -11.97 -15.71 -1.96
C GLN A 28 -13.01 -15.06 -1.05
N HIS A 29 -14.30 -15.40 -1.21
CA HIS A 29 -15.36 -14.87 -0.36
C HIS A 29 -15.18 -15.24 1.12
N ARG A 30 -14.81 -16.49 1.43
CA ARG A 30 -14.50 -16.92 2.80
C ARG A 30 -13.29 -16.17 3.38
N THR A 31 -12.26 -15.94 2.57
CA THR A 31 -11.07 -15.20 2.97
C THR A 31 -11.40 -13.75 3.26
N TYR A 32 -12.16 -13.11 2.38
CA TYR A 32 -12.63 -11.73 2.54
C TYR A 32 -13.48 -11.57 3.81
N ARG A 33 -14.43 -12.49 4.05
CA ARG A 33 -15.28 -12.47 5.27
C ARG A 33 -14.44 -12.58 6.54
N LYS A 34 -13.44 -13.48 6.58
CA LYS A 34 -12.53 -13.61 7.73
C LYS A 34 -11.65 -12.36 7.93
N ALA A 35 -11.18 -11.75 6.84
CA ALA A 35 -10.41 -10.50 6.90
C ALA A 35 -11.27 -9.35 7.45
N SER A 36 -12.49 -9.17 6.93
CA SER A 36 -13.44 -8.15 7.40
C SER A 36 -13.81 -8.35 8.88
N GLN A 37 -14.02 -9.59 9.32
CA GLN A 37 -14.25 -9.90 10.74
C GLN A 37 -13.07 -9.49 11.64
N ARG A 38 -11.83 -9.73 11.21
CA ARG A 38 -10.63 -9.31 11.96
C ARG A 38 -10.51 -7.80 12.07
N VAL A 39 -10.84 -7.07 11.00
CA VAL A 39 -10.83 -5.60 11.00
C VAL A 39 -11.88 -5.06 11.97
N ARG A 40 -13.12 -5.58 11.93
CA ARG A 40 -14.18 -5.19 12.88
C ARG A 40 -13.80 -5.50 14.33
N ALA A 41 -13.21 -6.66 14.59
CA ALA A 41 -12.74 -7.03 15.93
C ALA A 41 -11.60 -6.12 16.42
N ALA A 42 -10.68 -5.71 15.54
CA ALA A 42 -9.62 -4.78 15.88
C ALA A 42 -10.18 -3.38 16.20
N GLN A 43 -11.11 -2.87 15.37
CA GLN A 43 -11.78 -1.59 15.61
C GLN A 43 -12.57 -1.60 16.94
N GLN A 44 -13.22 -2.71 17.27
CA GLN A 44 -13.93 -2.86 18.53
C GLN A 44 -12.99 -2.80 19.73
N ARG A 45 -11.86 -3.52 19.70
CA ARG A 45 -10.83 -3.45 20.75
C ARG A 45 -10.25 -2.05 20.90
N GLU A 46 -10.06 -1.33 19.80
CA GLU A 46 -9.59 0.06 19.84
C GLU A 46 -10.62 1.00 20.49
N ARG A 47 -11.91 0.84 20.19
CA ARG A 47 -13.00 1.58 20.85
C ARG A 47 -13.05 1.30 22.35
N GLU A 48 -12.92 0.04 22.74
CA GLU A 48 -12.86 -0.38 24.15
C GLU A 48 -11.65 0.22 24.87
N ALA A 49 -10.46 0.17 24.26
CA ALA A 49 -9.25 0.78 24.82
C ALA A 49 -9.39 2.30 24.98
N ARG A 50 -9.98 2.99 24.00
CA ARG A 50 -10.27 4.43 24.08
C ARG A 50 -11.27 4.74 25.20
N ALA A 51 -12.32 3.93 25.37
CA ALA A 51 -13.29 4.09 26.44
C ALA A 51 -12.65 3.90 27.83
N VAL A 52 -11.79 2.89 27.99
CA VAL A 52 -11.03 2.68 29.24
C VAL A 52 -10.12 3.87 29.54
N LEU A 53 -9.38 4.37 28.54
CA LEU A 53 -8.48 5.52 28.70
C LEU A 53 -9.23 6.80 29.05
N ALA A 54 -10.41 7.03 28.45
CA ALA A 54 -11.30 8.13 28.82
C ALA A 54 -11.79 8.01 30.27
N GLY A 55 -12.17 6.80 30.71
CA GLY A 55 -12.56 6.53 32.09
C GLY A 55 -11.43 6.79 33.10
N LEU A 56 -10.20 6.42 32.77
CA LEU A 56 -9.02 6.71 33.60
C LEU A 56 -8.74 8.22 33.69
N LYS A 57 -8.86 8.96 32.58
CA LYS A 57 -8.72 10.42 32.56
C LYS A 57 -9.77 11.10 33.43
N ALA A 58 -11.04 10.70 33.31
CA ALA A 58 -12.13 11.25 34.14
C ALA A 58 -11.91 10.98 35.63
N ARG A 59 -11.42 9.78 36.00
CA ARG A 59 -11.06 9.45 37.40
C ARG A 59 -9.89 10.30 37.89
N ALA A 60 -8.88 10.54 37.06
CA ALA A 60 -7.74 11.39 37.40
C ALA A 60 -8.19 12.86 37.63
N GLU A 61 -9.05 13.39 36.76
CA GLU A 61 -9.61 14.73 36.90
C GLU A 61 -10.48 14.85 38.17
N LYS A 62 -11.33 13.86 38.46
CA LYS A 62 -12.13 13.83 39.70
C LYS A 62 -11.22 13.83 40.93
N ARG A 63 -10.13 13.06 40.93
CA ARG A 63 -9.12 13.05 42.01
C ARG A 63 -8.44 14.41 42.13
N ALA A 64 -8.09 15.07 41.03
CA ALA A 64 -7.51 16.41 41.04
C ALA A 64 -8.49 17.45 41.62
N LYS A 65 -9.77 17.42 41.25
CA LYS A 65 -10.82 18.30 41.81
C LYS A 65 -11.01 18.08 43.32
N LEU A 66 -11.03 16.82 43.77
CA LEU A 66 -11.12 16.50 45.19
C LEU A 66 -9.90 17.00 45.98
N ARG A 67 -8.68 16.83 45.43
CA ARG A 67 -7.46 17.38 46.03
C ARG A 67 -7.51 18.91 46.13
N ALA A 68 -7.90 19.60 45.06
CA ALA A 68 -8.05 21.06 45.07
C ALA A 68 -9.13 21.56 46.05
N ARG A 69 -10.20 20.77 46.28
CA ARG A 69 -11.21 21.09 47.30
C ARG A 69 -10.67 20.89 48.72
N ALA A 70 -9.93 19.81 48.96
CA ALA A 70 -9.29 19.54 50.24
C ALA A 70 -8.22 20.60 50.58
N GLU A 71 -7.41 21.02 49.60
CA GLU A 71 -6.43 22.10 49.77
C GLU A 71 -7.10 23.43 50.16
N ARG A 72 -8.23 23.77 49.54
CA ARG A 72 -9.01 24.97 49.92
C ARG A 72 -9.57 24.88 51.34
N TRP A 73 -10.11 23.72 51.73
CA TRP A 73 -10.60 23.49 53.09
C TRP A 73 -9.49 23.58 54.14
N ALA A 74 -8.32 22.99 53.87
CA ALA A 74 -7.18 23.06 54.77
C ALA A 74 -6.70 24.51 54.97
N HIS A 75 -6.69 25.30 53.90
CA HIS A 75 -6.34 26.72 53.96
C HIS A 75 -7.32 27.54 54.81
N THR A 76 -8.64 27.33 54.64
CA THR A 76 -9.66 28.03 55.44
C THR A 76 -9.65 27.65 56.93
N ALA A 77 -9.22 26.42 57.25
CA ALA A 77 -9.16 25.93 58.63
C ALA A 77 -7.81 26.25 59.34
N GLY A 78 -6.93 27.04 58.72
CA GLY A 78 -5.65 27.43 59.33
C GLY A 78 -4.59 26.31 59.41
N PHE A 79 -4.81 25.17 58.72
CA PHE A 79 -3.80 24.12 58.70
C PHE A 79 -2.60 24.56 57.84
N PRO A 80 -1.36 24.40 58.34
CA PRO A 80 -0.16 24.72 57.56
C PRO A 80 -0.14 23.87 56.28
N LYS A 81 0.20 24.50 55.13
CA LYS A 81 0.28 23.81 53.84
C LYS A 81 1.13 22.53 54.00
N PRO A 82 0.59 21.34 53.69
CA PRO A 82 1.38 20.12 53.75
C PRO A 82 2.58 20.29 52.82
N LYS A 83 3.80 20.15 53.36
CA LYS A 83 5.03 20.20 52.55
C LYS A 83 4.87 19.16 51.44
N ARG A 84 4.77 19.63 50.18
CA ARG A 84 4.69 18.73 49.03
C ARG A 84 5.84 17.73 49.16
N PRO A 85 5.57 16.42 49.23
CA PRO A 85 6.65 15.45 49.25
C PRO A 85 7.46 15.71 47.98
N LYS A 86 8.75 16.06 48.15
CA LYS A 86 9.67 16.19 47.01
C LYS A 86 9.49 14.92 46.18
N PRO A 87 9.21 15.03 44.86
CA PRO A 87 9.03 13.86 44.03
C PRO A 87 10.26 12.98 44.25
N LYS A 88 10.05 11.81 44.88
CA LYS A 88 11.10 10.81 45.02
C LYS A 88 11.54 10.56 43.59
N GLN A 89 12.77 10.96 43.27
CA GLN A 89 13.36 10.65 41.97
C GLN A 89 13.10 9.15 41.75
N PRO A 90 12.54 8.76 40.59
CA PRO A 90 12.41 7.34 40.29
C PRO A 90 13.78 6.72 40.54
N PRO A 91 13.87 5.58 41.24
CA PRO A 91 15.14 4.96 41.56
C PRO A 91 15.93 4.90 40.26
N LYS A 92 17.12 5.54 40.24
CA LYS A 92 18.04 5.45 39.10
C LYS A 92 18.14 3.96 38.82
N ALA A 93 17.64 3.53 37.66
CA ALA A 93 17.83 2.17 37.21
C ALA A 93 19.33 1.88 37.36
N PRO A 94 19.73 0.80 38.05
CA PRO A 94 21.13 0.49 38.21
C PRO A 94 21.76 0.50 36.82
N VAL A 95 22.86 1.23 36.67
CA VAL A 95 23.68 1.22 35.46
C VAL A 95 24.04 -0.24 35.22
N GLY A 96 23.33 -0.86 34.28
CA GLY A 96 23.48 -2.27 33.98
C GLY A 96 24.89 -2.50 33.50
N SER A 97 25.69 -3.18 34.33
CA SER A 97 26.93 -3.79 33.87
C SER A 97 26.59 -4.67 32.66
N SER A 98 27.24 -4.41 31.53
CA SER A 98 27.22 -5.21 30.32
C SER A 98 27.94 -6.55 30.55
N ARG A 99 27.41 -7.39 31.45
CA ARG A 99 27.71 -8.81 31.47
C ARG A 99 26.54 -9.53 30.80
N PRO A 100 26.75 -10.18 29.65
CA PRO A 100 25.72 -11.00 29.06
C PRO A 100 25.31 -12.06 30.08
N ALA A 101 24.00 -12.19 30.32
CA ALA A 101 23.44 -13.29 31.07
C ALA A 101 24.03 -14.58 30.49
N SER A 102 24.70 -15.37 31.34
CA SER A 102 25.23 -16.66 30.98
C SER A 102 24.11 -17.46 30.34
N LEU A 103 24.21 -17.67 29.03
CA LEU A 103 23.37 -18.60 28.28
C LEU A 103 23.33 -19.91 29.07
N GLY A 104 22.12 -20.32 29.45
CA GLY A 104 21.90 -21.58 30.14
C GLY A 104 22.63 -22.68 29.39
N ARG A 105 23.44 -23.46 30.11
CA ARG A 105 24.15 -24.62 29.56
C ARG A 105 23.12 -25.50 28.86
N VAL A 106 23.11 -25.48 27.54
CA VAL A 106 22.37 -26.45 26.73
C VAL A 106 22.99 -27.79 27.07
N SER A 107 22.19 -28.71 27.61
CA SER A 107 22.70 -30.04 27.93
C SER A 107 23.19 -30.71 26.64
N ALA A 108 24.34 -31.40 26.71
CA ALA A 108 24.94 -32.10 25.59
C ALA A 108 23.95 -32.89 24.70
N PRO A 109 22.91 -33.58 25.24
CA PRO A 109 21.94 -34.26 24.37
C PRO A 109 21.10 -33.32 23.50
N HIS A 110 20.80 -32.10 23.96
CA HIS A 110 20.05 -31.11 23.17
C HIS A 110 20.93 -30.48 22.08
N ALA A 111 22.22 -30.29 22.35
CA ALA A 111 23.18 -29.83 21.35
C ALA A 111 23.37 -30.88 20.24
N CYS A 112 23.52 -32.16 20.60
CA CYS A 112 23.61 -33.26 19.63
C CYS A 112 22.33 -33.39 18.78
N SER A 113 21.14 -33.27 19.38
CA SER A 113 19.87 -33.32 18.66
C SER A 113 19.71 -32.16 17.65
N LEU A 114 20.12 -30.95 18.02
CA LEU A 114 20.13 -29.80 17.11
C LEU A 114 21.12 -29.97 15.94
N VAL A 115 22.32 -30.49 16.21
CA VAL A 115 23.31 -30.78 15.17
C VAL A 115 22.81 -31.88 14.22
N LEU A 116 22.16 -32.93 14.75
CA LEU A 116 21.58 -34.00 13.93
C LEU A 116 20.45 -33.47 13.04
N CYS A 117 19.57 -32.62 13.56
CA CYS A 117 18.51 -31.98 12.79
C CYS A 117 19.06 -31.09 11.67
N LEU A 118 20.14 -30.34 11.94
CA LEU A 118 20.80 -29.50 10.93
C LEU A 118 21.50 -30.34 9.86
N LEU A 119 22.12 -31.47 10.23
CA LEU A 119 22.72 -32.41 9.28
C LEU A 119 21.67 -33.08 8.39
N VAL A 120 20.54 -33.49 8.94
CA VAL A 120 19.42 -34.06 8.17
C VAL A 120 18.84 -33.01 7.21
N GLN A 121 18.65 -31.77 7.67
CA GLN A 121 18.21 -30.68 6.78
C GLN A 121 19.22 -30.39 5.67
N TRP A 122 20.52 -30.41 5.97
CA TRP A 122 21.57 -30.21 4.99
C TRP A 122 21.61 -31.35 3.96
N LEU A 123 21.49 -32.61 4.37
CA LEU A 123 21.42 -33.78 3.48
C LEU A 123 20.20 -33.75 2.56
N VAL A 124 19.04 -33.33 3.08
CA VAL A 124 17.80 -33.16 2.28
C VAL A 124 17.94 -32.02 1.26
N LEU A 125 18.61 -30.92 1.64
CA LEU A 125 18.85 -29.78 0.74
C LEU A 125 19.95 -30.06 -0.30
N ALA A 126 20.90 -30.94 0.00
CA ALA A 126 21.98 -31.35 -0.90
C ALA A 126 21.56 -32.42 -1.92
N GLY A 127 20.28 -32.81 -1.97
CA GLY A 127 19.76 -33.78 -2.95
C GLY A 127 20.14 -35.23 -2.67
N GLY A 128 20.66 -35.55 -1.48
CA GLY A 128 20.96 -36.91 -1.07
C GLY A 128 19.70 -37.62 -0.55
N MET A 129 18.91 -38.22 -1.45
CA MET A 129 17.92 -39.21 -1.03
C MET A 129 18.64 -40.54 -0.75
N PRO A 130 18.55 -41.13 0.46
CA PRO A 130 18.87 -42.54 0.61
C PRO A 130 17.75 -43.35 -0.05
N THR A 131 18.07 -44.02 -1.16
CA THR A 131 17.22 -45.05 -1.74
C THR A 131 17.06 -46.19 -0.75
N PHE A 132 15.90 -46.26 -0.10
CA PHE A 132 15.48 -47.42 0.66
C PHE A 132 15.10 -48.52 -0.35
N VAL A 133 16.00 -49.47 -0.54
CA VAL A 133 15.74 -50.70 -1.32
C VAL A 133 15.14 -51.72 -0.35
N PRO A 134 13.88 -52.15 -0.50
CA PRO A 134 13.38 -53.28 0.27
C PRO A 134 14.08 -54.55 -0.21
N ALA A 135 14.60 -55.34 0.73
CA ALA A 135 15.12 -56.67 0.44
C ALA A 135 13.98 -57.56 -0.08
N ALA A 136 13.98 -57.82 -1.39
CA ALA A 136 13.13 -58.83 -2.02
C ALA A 136 13.92 -60.14 -2.13
N ASN A 137 13.29 -61.18 -1.58
CA ASN A 137 13.72 -62.56 -1.64
C ASN A 137 14.01 -63.05 -3.06
N LYS A 138 15.05 -63.88 -3.14
CA LYS A 138 15.37 -64.96 -4.07
C LYS A 138 14.34 -65.27 -5.17
N GLY A 139 14.83 -65.30 -6.41
CA GLY A 139 14.39 -66.27 -7.43
C GLY A 139 14.16 -65.68 -8.81
N GLY A 140 14.93 -66.12 -9.80
CA GLY A 140 14.54 -66.03 -11.22
C GLY A 140 15.59 -65.43 -12.14
N HIS A 141 16.34 -66.31 -12.80
CA HIS A 141 17.14 -66.00 -13.99
C HIS A 141 16.29 -65.35 -15.09
N LEU A 142 16.82 -64.32 -15.76
CA LEU A 142 16.74 -64.18 -17.22
C LEU A 142 17.76 -63.14 -17.71
N ARG A 143 18.58 -63.60 -18.66
CA ARG A 143 19.74 -62.95 -19.26
C ARG A 143 19.28 -62.40 -20.61
N VAL A 144 19.32 -61.08 -20.83
CA VAL A 144 19.15 -60.49 -22.17
C VAL A 144 20.12 -59.31 -22.32
N GLN A 145 21.06 -59.45 -23.25
CA GLN A 145 21.99 -58.41 -23.74
C GLN A 145 21.23 -57.33 -24.54
N PRO A 146 21.70 -56.07 -24.54
CA PRO A 146 21.44 -55.15 -25.65
C PRO A 146 22.64 -55.13 -26.62
N PRO A 147 22.38 -54.97 -27.94
CA PRO A 147 23.43 -54.95 -28.95
C PRO A 147 24.09 -53.58 -29.10
N ALA A 148 25.35 -53.61 -29.51
CA ALA A 148 26.12 -52.51 -30.07
C ALA A 148 25.64 -52.14 -31.49
N CYS A 149 26.27 -51.09 -32.06
CA CYS A 149 26.17 -50.55 -33.44
C CYS A 149 25.20 -49.35 -33.56
N LEU A 150 25.50 -48.19 -34.16
CA LEU A 150 26.56 -47.72 -35.07
C LEU A 150 26.60 -46.18 -35.05
N SER A 151 27.80 -45.59 -35.22
CA SER A 151 28.02 -44.21 -35.67
C SER A 151 27.60 -44.01 -37.13
N PRO A 152 27.43 -42.75 -37.57
CA PRO A 152 28.36 -42.29 -38.60
C PRO A 152 28.88 -40.86 -38.40
N ASN A 153 30.09 -40.68 -38.94
CA ASN A 153 30.85 -39.45 -39.09
C ASN A 153 30.10 -38.37 -39.87
N HIS A 154 30.26 -37.11 -39.46
CA HIS A 154 30.57 -36.02 -40.39
C HIS A 154 31.43 -34.99 -39.66
N GLY A 155 32.65 -34.81 -40.18
CA GLY A 155 33.61 -33.84 -39.71
C GLY A 155 33.32 -32.45 -40.26
N LEU A 156 33.56 -31.44 -39.43
CA LEU A 156 33.96 -30.11 -39.87
C LEU A 156 35.01 -29.61 -38.88
N SER A 157 36.24 -29.55 -39.38
CA SER A 157 37.42 -28.96 -38.76
C SER A 157 37.31 -27.44 -38.84
N VAL A 158 37.35 -26.76 -37.69
CA VAL A 158 37.75 -25.35 -37.60
C VAL A 158 38.67 -25.19 -36.39
N SER A 159 39.81 -24.57 -36.69
CA SER A 159 41.04 -24.47 -35.93
C SER A 159 40.89 -23.69 -34.61
N THR A 160 41.35 -24.27 -33.50
CA THR A 160 41.56 -23.58 -32.22
C THR A 160 42.98 -23.03 -32.16
N ALA A 161 43.11 -21.71 -32.29
CA ALA A 161 44.32 -21.00 -31.91
C ALA A 161 44.36 -20.86 -30.39
N ALA A 162 45.42 -21.41 -29.80
CA ALA A 162 45.74 -21.33 -28.38
C ALA A 162 46.15 -19.90 -27.98
N CYS A 163 45.61 -19.41 -26.87
CA CYS A 163 46.18 -18.32 -26.10
C CYS A 163 46.42 -18.84 -24.68
N GLU A 164 47.69 -19.04 -24.34
CA GLU A 164 48.17 -19.26 -22.98
C GLU A 164 47.84 -18.05 -22.10
N PRO A 165 47.41 -18.24 -20.84
CA PRO A 165 47.44 -17.20 -19.83
C PRO A 165 48.83 -17.16 -19.14
N PRO A 166 49.39 -15.97 -18.87
CA PRO A 166 50.67 -15.84 -18.19
C PRO A 166 50.52 -16.18 -16.70
N GLN A 167 51.38 -17.06 -16.21
CA GLN A 167 51.60 -17.31 -14.80
C GLN A 167 52.35 -16.13 -14.17
N LEU A 168 51.89 -15.65 -13.01
CA LEU A 168 52.65 -14.75 -12.14
C LEU A 168 52.56 -15.19 -10.67
N PRO A 169 53.58 -14.85 -9.86
CA PRO A 169 54.10 -15.75 -8.83
C PRO A 169 53.44 -15.62 -7.46
N LEU A 170 53.41 -16.74 -6.75
CA LEU A 170 53.06 -16.88 -5.34
C LEU A 170 54.07 -16.11 -4.46
N ARG A 171 53.57 -15.17 -3.65
CA ARG A 171 54.30 -14.56 -2.52
C ARG A 171 54.04 -15.37 -1.23
N PRO A 172 55.05 -15.57 -0.37
CA PRO A 172 54.89 -16.30 0.88
C PRO A 172 54.20 -15.46 1.97
N ALA A 173 53.39 -16.13 2.78
CA ALA A 173 52.71 -15.59 3.95
C ALA A 173 53.69 -15.26 5.10
N PRO A 174 53.47 -14.18 5.88
CA PRO A 174 54.26 -13.94 7.07
C PRO A 174 53.79 -14.77 8.27
N ASN A 175 54.79 -15.38 8.92
CA ASN A 175 54.75 -16.02 10.23
C ASN A 175 54.08 -15.15 11.30
N ILE A 176 53.09 -15.71 12.00
CA ILE A 176 52.63 -15.19 13.29
C ILE A 176 52.90 -16.25 14.35
N SER A 177 53.85 -15.95 15.24
CA SER A 177 54.21 -16.77 16.40
C SER A 177 53.13 -16.72 17.50
N PRO A 178 52.97 -17.78 18.31
CA PRO A 178 51.97 -17.84 19.37
C PRO A 178 52.46 -17.15 20.65
N ALA A 179 51.65 -16.24 21.19
CA ALA A 179 51.92 -15.59 22.47
C ALA A 179 51.45 -16.47 23.66
N LYS A 180 52.44 -16.86 24.45
CA LYS A 180 52.47 -17.17 25.89
C LYS A 180 51.14 -17.18 26.66
N ALA A 181 50.85 -18.37 27.20
CA ALA A 181 50.03 -18.57 28.39
C ALA A 181 50.73 -18.00 29.64
N MET A 182 50.00 -17.22 30.43
CA MET A 182 50.36 -16.89 31.82
C MET A 182 49.17 -17.23 32.71
N GLY A 183 49.41 -18.13 33.66
CA GLY A 183 48.44 -18.52 34.67
C GLY A 183 48.20 -17.42 35.71
N GLY A 184 47.09 -17.55 36.42
CA GLY A 184 46.76 -16.71 37.57
C GLY A 184 45.75 -17.44 38.44
N ALA A 185 46.24 -17.91 39.59
CA ALA A 185 45.51 -18.65 40.60
C ALA A 185 44.37 -17.82 41.23
N GLY A 186 43.34 -18.53 41.73
CA GLY A 186 42.23 -17.94 42.48
C GLY A 186 42.62 -17.45 43.87
N PRO A 187 41.66 -16.88 44.62
CA PRO A 187 41.41 -17.47 45.93
C PRO A 187 39.94 -17.49 46.37
N ALA A 188 39.71 -18.50 47.23
CA ALA A 188 38.89 -18.51 48.45
C ALA A 188 37.38 -18.21 48.39
N ARG A 189 36.63 -19.30 48.57
CA ARG A 189 35.35 -19.35 49.28
C ARG A 189 35.49 -18.77 50.69
N GLN A 190 34.51 -17.98 51.12
CA GLN A 190 34.06 -17.97 52.51
C GLN A 190 32.54 -18.15 52.60
N PRO A 191 32.02 -18.79 53.67
CA PRO A 191 30.63 -19.23 53.75
C PRO A 191 29.77 -18.38 54.71
N SER A 192 28.45 -18.65 54.62
CA SER A 192 27.39 -18.45 55.65
C SER A 192 26.78 -17.04 55.76
N PRO A 193 25.57 -16.86 56.35
CA PRO A 193 24.61 -17.86 56.87
C PRO A 193 23.12 -17.63 56.44
N SER A 194 22.36 -18.73 56.38
CA SER A 194 20.93 -18.77 56.77
C SER A 194 20.90 -18.97 58.32
N PRO A 195 19.87 -18.61 59.12
CA PRO A 195 18.44 -18.82 58.84
C PRO A 195 17.50 -17.75 59.46
N GLY A 196 16.18 -17.90 59.25
CA GLY A 196 15.19 -17.17 60.03
C GLY A 196 13.77 -17.20 59.46
N PRO A 197 12.84 -17.98 60.04
CA PRO A 197 11.48 -18.15 59.54
C PRO A 197 10.55 -17.04 60.06
N SER A 198 9.61 -16.56 59.25
CA SER A 198 8.43 -15.89 59.81
C SER A 198 7.20 -15.95 58.90
N GLN A 199 6.16 -16.53 59.50
CA GLN A 199 4.76 -16.11 59.45
C GLN A 199 3.96 -16.34 58.17
N ALA A 200 3.20 -17.44 58.24
CA ALA A 200 1.91 -17.63 57.62
C ALA A 200 0.94 -16.48 57.96
N ARG A 201 0.20 -16.02 56.95
CA ARG A 201 -1.10 -15.32 57.07
C ARG A 201 -1.84 -15.35 55.72
N PRO A 202 -3.16 -15.11 55.68
CA PRO A 202 -4.16 -16.10 55.29
C PRO A 202 -4.70 -15.90 53.88
N GLY A 203 -5.31 -16.95 53.33
CA GLY A 203 -5.86 -16.99 51.97
C GLY A 203 -7.00 -15.99 51.72
N PRO A 204 -7.17 -15.52 50.47
CA PRO A 204 -8.33 -14.74 50.09
C PRO A 204 -9.49 -15.67 49.69
N GLY A 205 -10.67 -15.36 50.24
CA GLY A 205 -11.90 -16.13 50.09
C GLY A 205 -12.49 -16.16 48.68
N LYS A 206 -13.47 -17.07 48.56
CA LYS A 206 -14.35 -17.29 47.41
C LYS A 206 -14.92 -15.98 46.84
N PRO A 207 -14.89 -15.77 45.51
CA PRO A 207 -15.73 -14.77 44.87
C PRO A 207 -17.19 -15.23 44.83
N PRO A 208 -18.16 -14.29 44.86
CA PRO A 208 -19.58 -14.59 44.84
C PRO A 208 -20.07 -15.07 43.46
N GLU A 209 -21.09 -15.89 43.57
CA GLU A 209 -21.95 -16.49 42.56
C GLU A 209 -22.39 -15.50 41.46
N ALA A 210 -22.09 -15.85 40.21
CA ALA A 210 -22.44 -15.06 39.05
C ALA A 210 -23.91 -15.31 38.65
N THR A 211 -24.67 -14.22 38.52
CA THR A 211 -25.98 -14.16 37.89
C THR A 211 -25.87 -14.57 36.40
N PRO A 212 -26.79 -15.38 35.85
CA PRO A 212 -26.68 -15.85 34.47
C PRO A 212 -26.95 -14.70 33.49
N VAL A 213 -25.91 -14.34 32.72
CA VAL A 213 -26.01 -13.45 31.57
C VAL A 213 -26.71 -14.19 30.43
N ALA A 214 -27.73 -13.55 29.88
CA ALA A 214 -28.53 -14.01 28.74
C ALA A 214 -27.67 -14.48 27.56
N SER A 215 -27.86 -15.74 27.18
CA SER A 215 -27.31 -16.34 25.96
C SER A 215 -27.95 -15.74 24.71
N GLY A 216 -27.09 -15.33 23.78
CA GLY A 216 -27.48 -14.79 22.48
C GLY A 216 -28.10 -15.82 21.53
N ALA A 217 -28.77 -15.28 20.52
CA ALA A 217 -29.47 -15.94 19.41
C ALA A 217 -28.98 -17.37 19.06
N GLY A 218 -29.84 -18.37 19.31
CA GLY A 218 -29.71 -19.72 18.76
C GLY A 218 -29.91 -20.90 19.71
N SER A 219 -30.44 -20.72 20.92
CA SER A 219 -30.69 -21.85 21.83
C SER A 219 -31.98 -22.60 21.44
N THR A 220 -31.85 -23.88 21.09
CA THR A 220 -32.95 -24.85 21.08
C THR A 220 -33.45 -25.04 22.52
N SER A 221 -34.76 -25.10 22.75
CA SER A 221 -35.29 -25.44 24.07
C SER A 221 -34.98 -26.91 24.41
N PRO A 222 -35.02 -27.30 25.70
CA PRO A 222 -34.77 -28.67 26.14
C PRO A 222 -35.67 -29.73 25.48
N ASP A 223 -36.84 -29.33 24.97
CA ASP A 223 -37.83 -30.22 24.34
C ASP A 223 -37.66 -30.33 22.80
N GLY A 224 -36.57 -29.79 22.25
CA GLY A 224 -36.23 -29.95 20.83
C GLY A 224 -37.04 -29.11 19.83
N VAL A 225 -37.99 -28.30 20.28
CA VAL A 225 -38.83 -27.45 19.41
C VAL A 225 -38.13 -26.12 19.11
N ARG A 226 -37.90 -25.84 17.82
CA ARG A 226 -37.37 -24.55 17.36
C ARG A 226 -38.52 -23.56 17.13
N HIS A 227 -38.55 -22.47 17.90
CA HIS A 227 -39.44 -21.35 17.59
C HIS A 227 -38.91 -20.56 16.38
N VAL A 228 -39.71 -20.50 15.31
CA VAL A 228 -39.44 -19.68 14.12
C VAL A 228 -39.81 -18.22 14.43
N VAL A 229 -38.81 -17.33 14.39
CA VAL A 229 -39.03 -15.89 14.49
C VAL A 229 -39.76 -15.41 13.23
N LYS A 230 -40.87 -14.67 13.41
CA LYS A 230 -41.80 -14.24 12.34
C LYS A 230 -41.24 -13.26 11.29
N ASP A 231 -39.97 -12.87 11.35
CA ASP A 231 -39.35 -11.91 10.42
C ASP A 231 -38.08 -12.47 9.72
N ALA A 232 -38.20 -13.63 9.07
CA ALA A 232 -37.09 -14.18 8.29
C ALA A 232 -37.05 -13.60 6.86
N ARG A 233 -36.07 -12.71 6.59
CA ARG A 233 -35.81 -12.06 5.28
C ARG A 233 -35.23 -12.98 4.18
N PHE A 234 -35.49 -14.29 4.26
CA PHE A 234 -34.92 -15.27 3.33
C PHE A 234 -35.96 -16.36 3.03
N ALA A 235 -36.46 -16.36 1.80
CA ALA A 235 -37.20 -17.48 1.24
C ALA A 235 -36.26 -18.33 0.36
N LYS A 236 -36.38 -19.64 0.47
CA LYS A 236 -35.62 -20.60 -0.34
C LYS A 236 -36.40 -20.86 -1.62
N ASP A 237 -35.87 -20.40 -2.76
CA ASP A 237 -36.42 -20.72 -4.07
C ASP A 237 -35.94 -22.14 -4.46
N PRO A 238 -36.85 -23.07 -4.86
CA PRO A 238 -36.49 -24.43 -5.25
C PRO A 238 -35.53 -24.52 -6.45
N LYS A 239 -35.50 -23.51 -7.31
CA LYS A 239 -34.71 -23.47 -8.55
C LYS A 239 -33.42 -22.65 -8.40
N TYR A 240 -33.39 -21.65 -7.50
CA TYR A 240 -32.26 -20.70 -7.41
C TYR A 240 -31.60 -20.58 -6.03
N GLY A 241 -32.08 -21.29 -5.00
CA GLY A 241 -31.52 -21.24 -3.66
C GLY A 241 -31.97 -20.00 -2.85
N TYR A 242 -31.22 -19.66 -1.80
CA TYR A 242 -31.60 -18.56 -0.88
C TYR A 242 -31.30 -17.19 -1.50
N THR A 243 -32.34 -16.36 -1.67
CA THR A 243 -32.19 -14.97 -2.13
C THR A 243 -32.47 -13.99 -0.98
N CYS A 244 -31.69 -12.91 -0.91
CA CYS A 244 -31.84 -11.84 0.08
C CYS A 244 -32.81 -10.79 -0.48
N GLY A 245 -33.82 -10.42 0.32
CA GLY A 245 -34.92 -9.56 -0.09
C GLY A 245 -34.51 -8.24 -0.73
N ILE A 246 -34.99 -8.03 -1.95
CA ILE A 246 -35.17 -6.74 -2.60
C ILE A 246 -36.48 -6.14 -2.04
N THR A 247 -36.50 -4.86 -1.68
CA THR A 247 -37.71 -4.19 -1.18
C THR A 247 -38.87 -4.30 -2.18
N SER A 248 -40.10 -4.41 -1.69
CA SER A 248 -41.32 -4.63 -2.49
C SER A 248 -41.53 -3.60 -3.60
N GLU A 249 -41.03 -2.37 -3.43
CA GLU A 249 -41.11 -1.31 -4.44
C GLU A 249 -40.24 -1.57 -5.67
N SER A 250 -39.05 -2.17 -5.49
CA SER A 250 -38.14 -2.49 -6.58
C SER A 250 -38.67 -3.64 -7.43
N LEU A 251 -39.43 -4.57 -6.84
CA LEU A 251 -40.04 -5.68 -7.59
C LEU A 251 -41.25 -5.21 -8.41
N ALA A 252 -42.00 -4.23 -7.91
CA ALA A 252 -43.09 -3.59 -8.64
C ALA A 252 -42.58 -2.77 -9.84
N GLN A 253 -41.45 -2.08 -9.70
CA GLN A 253 -40.84 -1.30 -10.77
C GLN A 253 -40.20 -2.18 -11.86
N GLN A 254 -39.66 -3.34 -11.47
CA GLN A 254 -39.11 -4.32 -12.40
C GLN A 254 -40.20 -5.06 -13.17
N ARG A 255 -41.36 -5.32 -12.54
CA ARG A 255 -42.55 -5.88 -13.21
C ARG A 255 -43.18 -4.90 -14.22
N ARG A 256 -43.19 -3.60 -13.94
CA ARG A 256 -43.65 -2.58 -14.91
C ARG A 256 -42.75 -2.48 -16.15
N ARG A 257 -41.44 -2.69 -15.99
CA ARG A 257 -40.49 -2.69 -17.12
C ARG A 257 -40.53 -3.97 -17.95
N ALA A 258 -40.81 -5.11 -17.32
CA ALA A 258 -40.91 -6.39 -18.01
C ALA A 258 -42.24 -6.57 -18.79
N ALA A 259 -43.28 -5.79 -18.46
CA ALA A 259 -44.63 -5.96 -19.01
C ALA A 259 -44.91 -5.17 -20.30
N GLY A 260 -43.93 -4.48 -20.91
CA GLY A 260 -44.03 -3.94 -22.26
C GLY A 260 -45.33 -3.18 -22.59
N ALA A 261 -45.75 -2.23 -21.74
CA ALA A 261 -46.94 -1.42 -22.02
C ALA A 261 -46.58 -0.22 -22.94
N PRO A 262 -47.39 0.08 -23.96
CA PRO A 262 -47.09 1.08 -24.98
C PRO A 262 -47.24 2.51 -24.46
N GLU A 263 -46.42 3.39 -25.03
CA GLU A 263 -46.38 4.84 -24.81
C GLU A 263 -47.68 5.49 -25.32
N PRO A 264 -48.37 6.34 -24.55
CA PRO A 264 -49.55 7.04 -25.05
C PRO A 264 -49.14 8.19 -25.97
N SER A 265 -49.67 8.11 -27.18
CA SER A 265 -49.58 9.00 -28.31
C SER A 265 -49.94 10.46 -28.02
N ALA A 266 -49.22 11.38 -28.66
CA ALA A 266 -49.56 12.79 -28.81
C ALA A 266 -50.91 13.00 -29.52
N PRO A 267 -51.65 14.09 -29.21
CA PRO A 267 -52.74 14.59 -30.06
C PRO A 267 -52.27 15.68 -31.05
N PRO A 268 -53.08 15.96 -32.10
CA PRO A 268 -52.62 16.34 -33.44
C PRO A 268 -52.61 17.86 -33.74
N PRO A 269 -52.12 18.29 -34.93
CA PRO A 269 -52.06 19.69 -35.34
C PRO A 269 -53.19 20.09 -36.31
N VAL A 270 -53.71 21.31 -36.21
CA VAL A 270 -54.54 21.99 -37.24
C VAL A 270 -54.45 23.52 -37.04
N PRO A 271 -54.72 24.38 -38.06
CA PRO A 271 -53.69 25.23 -38.63
C PRO A 271 -54.23 26.67 -38.90
N PRO A 272 -53.90 27.43 -39.98
CA PRO A 272 -53.66 28.88 -39.87
C PRO A 272 -54.78 29.77 -40.44
N SER A 273 -54.85 31.01 -39.98
CA SER A 273 -55.70 32.08 -40.55
C SER A 273 -55.52 33.33 -39.67
N LEU A 274 -55.51 34.59 -40.11
CA LEU A 274 -55.47 35.28 -41.40
C LEU A 274 -55.13 36.75 -41.01
N SER A 275 -54.46 37.47 -41.91
CA SER A 275 -54.17 38.90 -41.85
C SER A 275 -55.45 39.78 -41.72
N PRO A 276 -55.34 41.11 -41.51
CA PRO A 276 -55.16 41.94 -42.70
C PRO A 276 -54.21 43.14 -42.55
N SER A 277 -53.61 43.42 -43.70
CA SER A 277 -53.04 44.69 -44.14
C SER A 277 -54.13 45.76 -44.22
N VAL A 278 -53.84 46.99 -43.77
CA VAL A 278 -54.45 48.21 -44.32
C VAL A 278 -53.37 49.29 -44.48
N ALA A 279 -53.35 49.85 -45.69
CA ALA A 279 -52.66 51.03 -46.21
C ALA A 279 -52.57 52.21 -45.22
N GLY A 280 -51.65 53.17 -45.31
CA GLY A 280 -50.74 53.60 -46.38
C GLY A 280 -50.45 55.10 -46.16
N ARG A 281 -49.36 55.58 -46.78
CA ARG A 281 -48.88 56.98 -47.00
C ARG A 281 -47.60 57.43 -46.26
N PRO A 282 -46.83 58.35 -46.88
CA PRO A 282 -45.39 58.50 -46.69
C PRO A 282 -44.94 59.77 -45.95
N GLN A 283 -43.70 59.72 -45.43
CA GLN A 283 -42.75 60.83 -45.12
C GLN A 283 -43.09 61.81 -43.95
N PRO A 284 -42.12 62.56 -43.35
CA PRO A 284 -40.64 62.58 -43.45
C PRO A 284 -39.95 62.64 -42.03
N PRO A 285 -38.75 63.25 -41.80
CA PRO A 285 -37.62 62.63 -41.08
C PRO A 285 -37.51 62.98 -39.56
N ALA A 286 -36.54 62.31 -38.92
CA ALA A 286 -35.95 62.46 -37.57
C ALA A 286 -36.29 63.72 -36.74
N PRO A 287 -36.37 63.60 -35.38
CA PRO A 287 -35.13 63.75 -34.61
C PRO A 287 -35.01 62.91 -33.32
N ALA A 288 -33.76 62.94 -32.84
CA ALA A 288 -33.13 62.35 -31.66
C ALA A 288 -33.90 62.23 -30.33
N LEU A 289 -33.51 61.17 -29.60
CA LEU A 289 -33.28 61.08 -28.16
C LEU A 289 -34.39 61.53 -27.20
N LYS A 290 -34.92 60.58 -26.41
CA LYS A 290 -34.95 60.70 -24.95
C LYS A 290 -35.11 59.34 -24.27
N ALA A 291 -34.15 59.06 -23.38
CA ALA A 291 -34.07 57.89 -22.54
C ALA A 291 -35.16 57.88 -21.46
N THR A 292 -35.80 56.72 -21.25
CA THR A 292 -36.50 56.41 -19.99
C THR A 292 -35.63 55.46 -19.17
N ALA A 293 -35.30 55.95 -17.98
CA ALA A 293 -34.36 55.37 -17.05
C ALA A 293 -34.83 54.02 -16.51
N SER A 294 -33.94 53.03 -16.61
CA SER A 294 -34.05 51.74 -15.95
C SER A 294 -33.99 51.93 -14.43
N ALA A 295 -35.01 51.43 -13.73
CA ALA A 295 -35.13 51.43 -12.29
C ALA A 295 -33.86 50.83 -11.64
N VAL A 296 -33.24 51.61 -10.75
CA VAL A 296 -32.02 51.23 -10.03
C VAL A 296 -32.36 50.08 -9.06
N PRO A 297 -31.67 48.93 -9.13
CA PRO A 297 -31.92 47.82 -8.22
C PRO A 297 -31.63 48.23 -6.77
N PRO A 298 -32.43 47.75 -5.79
CA PRO A 298 -32.31 48.14 -4.40
C PRO A 298 -30.92 47.81 -3.85
N LYS A 299 -30.29 48.78 -3.19
CA LYS A 299 -28.94 48.64 -2.62
C LYS A 299 -28.90 47.46 -1.65
N PRO A 300 -27.90 46.57 -1.76
CA PRO A 300 -27.79 45.40 -0.90
C PRO A 300 -27.59 45.82 0.56
N LYS A 301 -28.36 45.20 1.46
CA LYS A 301 -28.27 45.48 2.90
C LYS A 301 -26.87 45.09 3.44
N PRO A 302 -26.26 45.91 4.31
CA PRO A 302 -24.94 45.61 4.87
C PRO A 302 -24.94 44.29 5.63
N LEU A 303 -23.94 43.45 5.38
CA LEU A 303 -23.73 42.22 6.14
C LEU A 303 -23.46 42.53 7.61
N ALA A 304 -24.05 41.72 8.49
CA ALA A 304 -23.78 41.81 9.92
C ALA A 304 -22.26 41.65 10.19
N PRO A 305 -21.68 42.42 11.12
CA PRO A 305 -20.23 42.51 11.32
C PRO A 305 -19.55 41.15 11.56
N VAL A 306 -20.23 40.24 12.26
CA VAL A 306 -19.73 38.87 12.53
C VAL A 306 -19.64 38.03 11.25
N ALA A 307 -20.60 38.15 10.33
CA ALA A 307 -20.59 37.47 9.03
C ALA A 307 -19.51 38.06 8.11
N ALA A 308 -19.28 39.38 8.18
CA ALA A 308 -18.23 40.06 7.44
C ALA A 308 -16.83 39.64 7.90
N GLU A 309 -16.61 39.39 9.20
CA GLU A 309 -15.31 38.93 9.71
C GLU A 309 -15.00 37.47 9.32
N LYS A 310 -16.01 36.59 9.39
CA LYS A 310 -15.88 35.21 8.90
C LYS A 310 -15.55 35.18 7.41
N LEU A 311 -16.27 35.98 6.62
CA LEU A 311 -16.04 36.09 5.18
C LEU A 311 -14.67 36.67 4.85
N ARG A 312 -14.13 37.58 5.68
CA ARG A 312 -12.74 38.07 5.56
C ARG A 312 -11.70 36.97 5.85
N LYS A 313 -11.89 36.14 6.88
CA LYS A 313 -10.97 35.03 7.19
C LYS A 313 -10.97 33.98 6.07
N GLU A 314 -12.14 33.61 5.56
CA GLU A 314 -12.27 32.70 4.42
C GLU A 314 -11.72 33.33 3.13
N ALA A 315 -11.81 34.64 2.98
CA ALA A 315 -11.28 35.34 1.83
C ALA A 315 -9.75 35.32 1.76
N VAL A 316 -9.07 35.52 2.89
CA VAL A 316 -7.61 35.44 2.95
C VAL A 316 -7.09 34.06 2.53
N GLU A 317 -7.85 32.99 2.80
CA GLU A 317 -7.49 31.62 2.40
C GLU A 317 -7.64 31.37 0.89
N LEU A 318 -8.65 31.98 0.27
CA LEU A 318 -9.07 31.72 -1.11
C LEU A 318 -8.55 32.73 -2.13
N ASP A 319 -8.15 33.92 -1.66
CA ASP A 319 -7.57 34.97 -2.49
C ASP A 319 -6.22 34.54 -3.07
N GLY A 320 -6.03 34.75 -4.37
CA GLY A 320 -4.86 34.31 -5.13
C GLY A 320 -4.83 32.82 -5.49
N GLN A 321 -5.86 32.03 -5.14
CA GLN A 321 -5.87 30.60 -5.45
C GLN A 321 -6.23 30.30 -6.92
N ALA A 322 -5.55 29.31 -7.50
CA ALA A 322 -5.80 28.86 -8.86
C ALA A 322 -7.08 28.00 -8.93
N VAL A 323 -7.91 28.28 -9.93
CA VAL A 323 -9.19 27.62 -10.15
C VAL A 323 -9.33 27.10 -11.58
N ARG A 324 -10.07 26.01 -11.76
CA ARG A 324 -10.43 25.45 -13.08
C ARG A 324 -11.94 25.22 -13.15
N ARG A 325 -12.59 25.90 -14.10
CA ARG A 325 -14.04 25.84 -14.32
C ARG A 325 -14.35 25.38 -15.73
N LYS A 326 -15.32 24.48 -15.90
CA LYS A 326 -15.87 24.17 -17.23
C LYS A 326 -16.89 25.24 -17.61
N MET A 327 -16.66 25.92 -18.73
CA MET A 327 -17.56 26.94 -19.27
C MET A 327 -17.99 26.54 -20.68
N ARG A 328 -19.22 26.87 -21.05
CA ARG A 328 -19.71 26.62 -22.41
C ARG A 328 -19.08 27.65 -23.35
N ASP A 329 -18.41 27.17 -24.38
CA ASP A 329 -17.84 28.03 -25.42
C ASP A 329 -18.99 28.64 -26.25
N PRO A 330 -19.08 29.97 -26.36
CA PRO A 330 -20.16 30.60 -27.11
C PRO A 330 -20.10 30.32 -28.62
N ALA A 331 -18.93 30.02 -29.18
CA ALA A 331 -18.76 29.77 -30.60
C ALA A 331 -19.13 28.33 -31.00
N THR A 332 -18.76 27.35 -30.17
CA THR A 332 -18.95 25.92 -30.48
C THR A 332 -20.08 25.27 -29.68
N GLY A 333 -20.50 25.88 -28.57
CA GLY A 333 -21.49 25.32 -27.65
C GLY A 333 -20.96 24.19 -26.76
N ASP A 334 -19.67 23.86 -26.84
CA ASP A 334 -19.05 22.77 -26.06
C ASP A 334 -18.58 23.23 -24.67
N TRP A 335 -18.49 22.29 -23.73
CA TRP A 335 -17.98 22.56 -22.38
C TRP A 335 -16.46 22.51 -22.35
N VAL A 336 -15.82 23.68 -22.36
CA VAL A 336 -14.36 23.83 -22.36
C VAL A 336 -13.87 24.21 -20.95
N PRO A 337 -12.85 23.51 -20.41
CA PRO A 337 -12.26 23.88 -19.13
C PRO A 337 -11.40 25.14 -19.26
N ARG A 338 -11.71 26.18 -18.47
CA ARG A 338 -10.94 27.42 -18.35
C ARG A 338 -10.26 27.51 -16.99
N ASN A 339 -9.00 27.91 -16.99
CA ASN A 339 -8.20 28.11 -15.78
C ASN A 339 -8.17 29.60 -15.43
N GLY A 340 -8.21 29.93 -14.16
CA GLY A 340 -8.16 31.32 -13.68
C GLY A 340 -7.68 31.44 -12.25
N THR A 341 -7.64 32.66 -11.75
CA THR A 341 -7.23 32.98 -10.37
C THR A 341 -8.35 33.73 -9.66
N ALA A 342 -8.62 33.36 -8.42
CA ALA A 342 -9.62 34.03 -7.59
C ALA A 342 -9.03 35.26 -6.90
N HIS A 343 -9.72 36.40 -6.98
CA HIS A 343 -9.33 37.66 -6.35
C HIS A 343 -10.44 38.18 -5.43
N PHE A 344 -10.14 38.43 -4.17
CA PHE A 344 -11.13 38.91 -3.22
C PHE A 344 -11.36 40.42 -3.36
N LEU A 345 -12.59 40.82 -3.70
CA LEU A 345 -12.98 42.21 -3.89
C LEU A 345 -13.48 42.88 -2.59
N GLY A 346 -13.52 42.16 -1.48
CA GLY A 346 -13.98 42.66 -0.20
C GLY A 346 -15.42 42.28 0.16
N PRO A 347 -15.80 42.42 1.45
CA PRO A 347 -17.09 41.96 1.96
C PRO A 347 -18.29 42.78 1.48
N LYS A 348 -18.05 44.01 0.97
CA LYS A 348 -19.11 44.87 0.40
C LYS A 348 -19.60 44.37 -0.97
N ALA A 349 -18.85 43.51 -1.65
CA ALA A 349 -19.19 42.94 -2.95
C ALA A 349 -20.08 41.67 -2.85
N ALA A 350 -20.63 41.38 -1.67
CA ALA A 350 -21.57 40.28 -1.50
C ALA A 350 -22.81 40.43 -2.40
N PRO A 351 -23.35 39.33 -2.94
CA PRO A 351 -23.12 37.92 -2.55
C PRO A 351 -21.94 37.20 -3.25
N ALA A 352 -21.27 37.84 -4.20
CA ALA A 352 -20.16 37.24 -4.96
C ALA A 352 -18.87 38.04 -4.74
N PRO A 353 -18.18 37.83 -3.61
CA PRO A 353 -17.11 38.71 -3.17
C PRO A 353 -15.77 38.42 -3.85
N PHE A 354 -15.70 37.47 -4.79
CA PHE A 354 -14.50 37.18 -5.57
C PHE A 354 -14.70 37.51 -7.04
N GLU A 355 -13.64 37.92 -7.70
CA GLU A 355 -13.52 37.96 -9.15
C GLU A 355 -12.57 36.85 -9.59
N ILE A 356 -13.03 35.94 -10.44
CA ILE A 356 -12.15 35.00 -11.13
C ILE A 356 -11.67 35.66 -12.41
N ARG A 357 -10.36 35.78 -12.57
CA ARG A 357 -9.74 36.24 -13.81
C ARG A 357 -9.18 35.02 -14.55
N TYR A 358 -9.74 34.71 -15.71
CA TYR A 358 -9.32 33.60 -16.55
C TYR A 358 -8.13 33.98 -17.41
N SER A 359 -7.37 32.97 -17.82
CA SER A 359 -6.18 33.16 -18.66
C SER A 359 -6.47 33.72 -20.05
N ASP A 360 -7.71 33.59 -20.53
CA ASP A 360 -8.17 34.13 -21.82
C ASP A 360 -8.64 35.58 -21.73
N GLY A 361 -8.41 36.26 -20.59
CA GLY A 361 -8.77 37.65 -20.36
C GLY A 361 -10.21 37.87 -19.89
N GLY A 362 -11.04 36.81 -19.87
CA GLY A 362 -12.38 36.87 -19.30
C GLY A 362 -12.33 37.01 -17.78
N SER A 363 -13.27 37.74 -17.19
CA SER A 363 -13.48 37.72 -15.74
C SER A 363 -14.93 37.44 -15.38
N GLU A 364 -15.14 36.82 -14.23
CA GLU A 364 -16.47 36.66 -13.68
C GLU A 364 -16.49 36.78 -12.16
N ARG A 365 -17.63 37.17 -11.60
CA ARG A 365 -17.80 37.19 -10.15
C ARG A 365 -18.23 35.83 -9.63
N ALA A 366 -17.58 35.41 -8.55
CA ALA A 366 -17.82 34.14 -7.90
C ALA A 366 -18.09 34.31 -6.41
N SER A 367 -18.95 33.45 -5.87
CA SER A 367 -19.08 33.28 -4.42
C SER A 367 -17.90 32.48 -3.87
N SER A 368 -17.59 32.60 -2.58
CA SER A 368 -16.56 31.79 -1.92
C SER A 368 -16.77 30.29 -2.15
N ARG A 369 -18.04 29.86 -2.21
CA ARG A 369 -18.44 28.48 -2.49
C ARG A 369 -18.06 28.05 -3.91
N ALA A 370 -18.27 28.91 -4.90
CA ALA A 370 -17.92 28.63 -6.29
C ALA A 370 -16.39 28.59 -6.46
N VAL A 371 -15.65 29.52 -5.85
CA VAL A 371 -14.18 29.49 -5.83
C VAL A 371 -13.68 28.17 -5.25
N ARG A 372 -14.15 27.74 -4.08
CA ARG A 372 -13.78 26.45 -3.46
C ARG A 372 -14.10 25.25 -4.34
N ALA A 373 -15.21 25.28 -5.07
CA ALA A 373 -15.61 24.21 -5.99
C ALA A 373 -14.72 24.14 -7.24
N TRP A 374 -14.06 25.24 -7.60
CA TRP A 374 -13.16 25.32 -8.76
C TRP A 374 -11.69 25.28 -8.38
N LEU A 375 -11.34 25.39 -7.09
CA LEU A 375 -9.96 25.28 -6.64
C LEU A 375 -9.28 24.07 -7.26
N LEU A 376 -8.09 24.29 -7.80
CA LEU A 376 -7.16 23.22 -8.11
C LEU A 376 -6.60 22.68 -6.77
N THR A 377 -7.43 21.96 -6.00
CA THR A 377 -7.10 21.50 -4.64
C THR A 377 -6.01 20.45 -4.68
N ALA A 378 -4.74 20.84 -4.51
CA ALA A 378 -3.55 20.08 -4.05
C ALA A 378 -3.25 18.68 -4.65
N SER A 379 -4.12 18.11 -5.48
CA SER A 379 -3.97 16.86 -6.21
C SER A 379 -3.09 17.07 -7.43
N ALA A 380 -2.93 18.33 -7.86
CA ALA A 380 -1.91 18.73 -8.82
C ALA A 380 -0.49 18.59 -8.24
N HIS A 381 -0.27 18.80 -6.93
CA HIS A 381 1.06 18.59 -6.33
C HIS A 381 1.41 17.10 -6.18
N VAL A 382 0.45 16.22 -5.89
CA VAL A 382 0.74 14.78 -5.84
C VAL A 382 0.87 14.16 -7.24
N VAL A 383 0.40 14.80 -8.31
CA VAL A 383 0.49 14.26 -9.69
C VAL A 383 1.60 14.90 -10.52
N SER A 384 1.92 16.19 -10.30
CA SER A 384 3.05 16.90 -10.93
C SER A 384 4.40 16.36 -10.48
N VAL A 385 4.51 15.98 -9.20
CA VAL A 385 5.76 15.57 -8.54
C VAL A 385 6.19 14.16 -8.94
N TYR A 386 5.76 13.62 -10.08
CA TYR A 386 6.23 12.31 -10.56
C TYR A 386 6.47 12.30 -12.06
N THR A 387 6.75 13.47 -12.64
CA THR A 387 7.25 13.57 -14.01
C THR A 387 8.77 13.36 -14.02
N THR A 388 9.29 12.76 -15.09
CA THR A 388 10.72 12.48 -15.29
C THR A 388 11.56 13.75 -15.43
N ALA A 389 10.96 14.88 -15.78
CA ALA A 389 11.66 16.17 -15.92
C ALA A 389 12.24 16.66 -14.57
N GLU A 390 11.51 16.45 -13.47
CA GLU A 390 11.97 16.80 -12.12
C GLU A 390 13.06 15.86 -11.60
N ALA A 391 13.28 14.70 -12.22
CA ALA A 391 14.33 13.76 -11.80
C ALA A 391 15.74 14.37 -11.96
N ARG A 392 15.93 15.31 -12.89
CA ARG A 392 17.17 16.06 -13.05
C ARG A 392 17.45 17.04 -11.90
N ALA A 393 16.43 17.43 -11.13
CA ALA A 393 16.56 18.40 -10.05
C ALA A 393 17.00 17.77 -8.70
N LEU A 394 17.04 16.44 -8.59
CA LEU A 394 17.50 15.77 -7.37
C LEU A 394 19.04 15.90 -7.23
N PRO A 395 19.62 15.99 -6.03
CA PRO A 395 21.08 15.88 -5.89
C PRO A 395 21.54 14.47 -6.30
N ASN A 396 22.80 14.31 -6.73
CA ASN A 396 23.36 12.98 -7.03
C ASN A 396 23.41 12.11 -5.77
N GLU A 397 23.68 12.72 -4.62
CA GLU A 397 23.85 12.03 -3.36
C GLU A 397 22.96 12.63 -2.28
N TRP A 398 22.41 11.74 -1.45
CA TRP A 398 21.67 12.06 -0.24
C TRP A 398 22.39 11.50 0.98
N ARG A 399 22.56 12.37 1.97
CA ARG A 399 23.02 12.00 3.32
C ARG A 399 21.82 11.54 4.15
N LEU A 400 21.44 10.27 4.01
CA LEU A 400 20.24 9.70 4.63
C LEU A 400 20.43 9.28 6.09
N ASP A 401 21.66 9.36 6.59
CA ASP A 401 22.06 9.13 7.98
C ASP A 401 21.52 10.18 8.95
N VAL A 402 21.25 11.40 8.46
CA VAL A 402 20.71 12.50 9.27
C VAL A 402 19.20 12.62 9.07
N PRO A 403 18.36 12.60 10.13
CA PRO A 403 16.90 12.68 10.00
C PRO A 403 16.37 13.88 9.25
N SER A 404 16.96 15.07 9.42
CA SER A 404 16.57 16.27 8.68
C SER A 404 16.79 16.13 7.17
N ASN A 405 17.90 15.51 6.77
CA ASN A 405 18.23 15.26 5.37
C ASN A 405 17.34 14.16 4.78
N ALA A 406 17.06 13.10 5.54
CA ALA A 406 16.09 12.08 5.14
C ALA A 406 14.71 12.72 4.90
N ARG A 407 14.19 13.54 5.85
CA ARG A 407 12.93 14.29 5.67
C ARG A 407 12.95 15.12 4.39
N ARG A 408 14.06 15.82 4.11
CA ARG A 408 14.22 16.60 2.89
C ARG A 408 14.16 15.72 1.64
N ALA A 409 14.82 14.56 1.63
CA ALA A 409 14.77 13.61 0.52
C ALA A 409 13.34 13.08 0.31
N PHE A 410 12.64 12.68 1.37
CA PHE A 410 11.22 12.27 1.30
C PHE A 410 10.34 13.37 0.71
N LYS A 411 10.51 14.62 1.17
CA LYS A 411 9.78 15.78 0.65
C LYS A 411 10.05 16.02 -0.83
N GLN A 412 11.31 15.88 -1.28
CA GLN A 412 11.67 15.97 -2.71
C GLN A 412 11.05 14.84 -3.54
N LEU A 413 10.81 13.68 -2.93
CA LEU A 413 10.09 12.56 -3.54
C LEU A 413 8.56 12.74 -3.52
N GLY A 414 8.03 13.89 -3.08
CA GLY A 414 6.58 14.11 -3.02
C GLY A 414 5.88 13.29 -1.95
N LEU A 415 6.65 12.69 -1.04
CA LEU A 415 6.15 12.09 0.17
C LEU A 415 6.21 13.22 1.20
N ASP A 416 5.06 13.73 1.60
CA ASP A 416 4.99 14.65 2.74
C ASP A 416 4.59 13.84 3.97
N PRO A 417 5.58 13.31 4.72
CA PRO A 417 5.27 12.57 5.89
C PRO A 417 4.94 13.50 7.06
N GLU A 418 3.68 13.47 7.49
CA GLU A 418 3.38 13.52 8.92
C GLU A 418 3.91 12.24 9.61
N TRP A 419 5.18 11.89 9.41
CA TRP A 419 5.81 10.82 10.17
C TRP A 419 6.26 11.40 11.49
N ASP A 420 5.81 10.74 12.56
CA ASP A 420 6.44 10.86 13.86
C ASP A 420 7.96 10.57 13.72
N ASP A 421 8.74 11.20 14.60
CA ASP A 421 10.19 11.04 14.61
C ASP A 421 10.60 9.58 14.78
N GLU A 422 9.81 8.78 15.53
CA GLU A 422 10.08 7.37 15.78
C GLU A 422 10.05 6.52 14.49
N ARG A 423 9.03 6.69 13.65
CA ARG A 423 8.89 5.98 12.38
C ARG A 423 9.95 6.41 11.40
N LEU A 424 10.26 7.70 11.33
CA LEU A 424 11.34 8.20 10.49
C LEU A 424 12.69 7.60 10.94
N GLN A 425 12.97 7.56 12.24
CA GLN A 425 14.17 6.94 12.80
C GLN A 425 14.23 5.44 12.48
N LEU A 426 13.11 4.72 12.60
CA LEU A 426 13.04 3.31 12.20
C LEU A 426 13.34 3.12 10.71
N MET A 427 12.83 4.00 9.85
CA MET A 427 13.14 3.94 8.42
C MET A 427 14.62 4.24 8.15
N ILE A 428 15.17 5.28 8.76
CA ILE A 428 16.60 5.65 8.64
C ILE A 428 17.50 4.53 9.15
N ALA A 429 17.11 3.84 10.22
CA ALA A 429 17.86 2.71 10.75
C ALA A 429 18.00 1.55 9.73
N ASP A 430 17.08 1.44 8.77
CA ASP A 430 17.14 0.45 7.70
C ASP A 430 17.75 0.99 6.39
N LEU A 431 18.08 2.28 6.33
CA LEU A 431 18.81 2.86 5.21
C LEU A 431 20.31 2.54 5.37
N PRO A 432 21.04 2.31 4.26
CA PRO A 432 22.48 2.11 4.32
C PRO A 432 23.16 3.34 4.96
N ARG A 433 24.02 3.10 5.97
CA ARG A 433 24.70 4.14 6.73
C ARG A 433 26.16 4.31 6.30
N GLY A 434 26.46 5.38 5.56
CA GLY A 434 27.82 5.87 5.33
C GLY A 434 28.83 4.80 4.85
N GLU A 435 30.11 5.05 5.11
CA GLU A 435 31.25 4.21 4.65
C GLU A 435 31.24 2.78 5.20
N HIS A 436 30.46 2.50 6.25
CA HIS A 436 30.19 1.15 6.71
C HIS A 436 29.03 0.54 5.92
N ARG A 437 29.35 0.05 4.71
CA ARG A 437 28.56 -0.82 3.81
C ARG A 437 28.15 -2.17 4.43
N ALA A 438 27.81 -2.20 5.71
CA ALA A 438 27.44 -3.41 6.42
C ALA A 438 26.00 -3.82 6.04
N LEU A 439 25.89 -4.63 4.98
CA LEU A 439 24.95 -5.77 4.87
C LEU A 439 23.46 -5.50 5.16
N THR A 440 22.95 -4.29 4.92
CA THR A 440 21.50 -4.09 4.90
C THR A 440 20.97 -4.50 3.54
N ASP A 441 20.47 -5.73 3.44
CA ASP A 441 19.80 -6.24 2.23
C ASP A 441 18.71 -5.26 1.79
N SER A 442 18.93 -4.63 0.64
CA SER A 442 17.96 -3.76 -0.01
C SER A 442 16.80 -4.57 -0.60
N CYS A 443 17.08 -5.84 -0.92
CA CYS A 443 16.13 -6.80 -1.44
C CYS A 443 15.16 -7.34 -0.37
N GLY A 444 13.93 -7.56 -0.79
CA GLY A 444 12.96 -8.39 -0.12
C GLY A 444 13.11 -9.85 -0.55
N ARG A 445 12.14 -10.69 -0.18
CA ARG A 445 12.11 -12.07 -0.66
C ARG A 445 11.87 -12.07 -2.17
N PRO A 446 12.65 -12.82 -2.98
CA PRO A 446 12.44 -12.84 -4.42
C PRO A 446 11.06 -13.43 -4.75
N PRO A 447 10.37 -12.88 -5.77
CA PRO A 447 9.17 -13.49 -6.32
C PRO A 447 9.50 -14.87 -6.89
N ARG A 448 8.52 -15.77 -6.86
CA ARG A 448 8.61 -17.06 -7.56
C ARG A 448 8.33 -16.87 -9.06
N ASP A 449 8.70 -17.86 -9.86
CA ASP A 449 8.49 -17.85 -11.31
C ASP A 449 7.04 -17.61 -11.70
N GLU A 450 6.06 -18.12 -10.96
CA GLU A 450 4.64 -17.87 -11.25
C GLU A 450 4.28 -16.38 -11.11
N ALA A 451 4.90 -15.69 -10.17
CA ALA A 451 4.73 -14.26 -10.00
C ALA A 451 5.36 -13.48 -11.16
N VAL A 452 6.56 -13.88 -11.59
CA VAL A 452 7.23 -13.27 -12.75
C VAL A 452 6.39 -13.51 -14.02
N ARG A 453 5.90 -14.73 -14.24
CA ARG A 453 4.99 -15.05 -15.36
C ARG A 453 3.72 -14.21 -15.33
N LEU A 454 3.10 -14.03 -14.16
CA LEU A 454 1.92 -13.18 -14.02
C LEU A 454 2.23 -11.74 -14.46
N LEU A 455 3.39 -11.19 -14.08
CA LEU A 455 3.81 -9.86 -14.50
C LEU A 455 3.98 -9.77 -16.01
N LEU A 456 4.77 -10.68 -16.60
CA LEU A 456 5.08 -10.69 -18.03
C LEU A 456 3.86 -11.03 -18.93
N PHE A 457 2.89 -11.77 -18.38
CA PHE A 457 1.62 -12.04 -19.05
C PHE A 457 0.75 -10.78 -19.15
N ASN A 458 0.73 -9.96 -18.10
CA ASN A 458 -0.14 -8.77 -18.03
C ASN A 458 0.52 -7.50 -18.59
N ILE A 459 1.85 -7.42 -18.61
CA ILE A 459 2.59 -6.23 -19.02
C ILE A 459 3.57 -6.57 -20.15
N ASP A 460 3.52 -5.78 -21.22
CA ASP A 460 4.44 -5.85 -22.33
C ASP A 460 5.78 -5.16 -22.01
N PHE A 461 6.78 -5.95 -21.59
CA PHE A 461 8.14 -5.44 -21.42
C PHE A 461 9.02 -5.60 -22.67
N SER A 462 8.50 -6.12 -23.79
CA SER A 462 9.31 -6.36 -25.00
C SER A 462 9.92 -5.09 -25.60
N ARG A 463 9.31 -3.93 -25.30
CA ARG A 463 9.77 -2.60 -25.71
C ARG A 463 10.96 -2.07 -24.90
N TYR A 464 11.39 -2.81 -23.87
CA TYR A 464 12.47 -2.42 -22.99
C TYR A 464 13.62 -3.42 -23.12
N PRO A 465 14.65 -3.10 -23.94
CA PRO A 465 15.72 -4.03 -24.23
C PRO A 465 16.54 -4.38 -22.98
N VAL A 466 16.55 -3.49 -21.98
CA VAL A 466 17.28 -3.65 -20.72
C VAL A 466 16.35 -3.34 -19.56
N ILE A 467 16.24 -4.30 -18.64
CA ILE A 467 15.50 -4.19 -17.38
C ILE A 467 16.50 -4.02 -16.24
N LEU A 468 16.23 -3.10 -15.31
CA LEU A 468 17.04 -2.90 -14.12
C LEU A 468 16.35 -3.51 -12.90
N ASP A 469 17.12 -4.25 -12.11
CA ASP A 469 16.76 -4.67 -10.76
C ASP A 469 17.73 -4.03 -9.75
N PRO A 470 17.38 -2.88 -9.13
CA PRO A 470 18.24 -2.18 -8.19
C PRO A 470 18.41 -2.90 -6.84
N CYS A 471 17.56 -3.89 -6.53
CA CYS A 471 17.53 -4.62 -5.26
C CYS A 471 17.50 -6.14 -5.52
N ALA A 472 18.50 -6.62 -6.24
CA ALA A 472 18.53 -7.97 -6.79
C ALA A 472 18.75 -9.08 -5.74
N GLY A 473 19.28 -8.74 -4.56
CA GLY A 473 19.61 -9.70 -3.52
C GLY A 473 20.60 -10.74 -4.00
N VAL A 474 20.22 -12.00 -3.91
CA VAL A 474 21.01 -13.13 -4.41
C VAL A 474 20.92 -13.32 -5.94
N GLY A 475 20.12 -12.52 -6.63
CA GLY A 475 19.99 -12.55 -8.09
C GLY A 475 18.92 -13.50 -8.63
N ALA A 476 18.03 -14.02 -7.79
CA ALA A 476 16.97 -14.94 -8.20
C ALA A 476 15.96 -14.30 -9.18
N LEU A 477 15.53 -13.05 -8.93
CA LEU A 477 14.63 -12.33 -9.84
C LEU A 477 15.32 -12.02 -11.19
N PRO A 478 16.54 -11.45 -11.23
CA PRO A 478 17.28 -11.28 -12.48
C PRO A 478 17.48 -12.59 -13.24
N GLN A 479 17.81 -13.68 -12.56
CA GLN A 479 17.95 -14.99 -13.18
C GLN A 479 16.64 -15.47 -13.82
N ALA A 480 15.51 -15.34 -13.12
CA ALA A 480 14.21 -15.69 -13.65
C ALA A 480 13.87 -14.85 -14.90
N LEU A 481 14.07 -13.53 -14.84
CA LEU A 481 13.83 -12.63 -15.98
C LEU A 481 14.73 -12.94 -17.18
N ARG A 482 16.01 -13.23 -16.96
CA ARG A 482 16.93 -13.69 -18.03
C ARG A 482 16.47 -15.02 -18.64
N GLY A 483 15.90 -15.92 -17.83
CA GLY A 483 15.26 -17.15 -18.31
C GLY A 483 14.08 -16.92 -19.25
N PHE A 484 13.45 -15.75 -19.20
CA PHE A 484 12.42 -15.30 -20.16
C PHE A 484 12.99 -14.48 -21.34
N GLY A 485 14.31 -14.42 -21.50
CA GLY A 485 14.98 -13.76 -22.63
C GLY A 485 15.23 -12.27 -22.46
N TYR A 486 15.04 -11.71 -21.26
CA TYR A 486 15.31 -10.29 -21.00
C TYR A 486 16.79 -10.05 -20.65
N ASN A 487 17.37 -8.96 -21.14
CA ASN A 487 18.64 -8.47 -20.62
C ASN A 487 18.38 -7.72 -19.29
N VAL A 488 19.03 -8.17 -18.22
CA VAL A 488 18.81 -7.63 -16.87
C VAL A 488 20.12 -7.12 -16.29
N LEU A 489 20.12 -5.84 -15.93
CA LEU A 489 21.13 -5.24 -15.05
C LEU A 489 20.68 -5.40 -13.61
N ALA A 490 21.43 -6.19 -12.85
CA ALA A 490 21.14 -6.46 -11.46
C ALA A 490 22.14 -5.72 -10.56
N ASN A 491 21.63 -5.14 -9.47
CA ASN A 491 22.42 -4.45 -8.47
C ASN A 491 22.07 -4.93 -7.07
N GLU A 492 23.09 -5.13 -6.23
CA GLU A 492 22.88 -5.38 -4.81
C GLU A 492 24.02 -4.78 -3.97
N VAL A 493 23.70 -3.98 -2.96
CA VAL A 493 24.69 -3.28 -2.12
C VAL A 493 25.41 -4.23 -1.18
N ALA A 494 24.73 -5.28 -0.74
CA ALA A 494 25.22 -6.21 0.29
C ALA A 494 26.48 -7.01 -0.11
N GLY A 495 27.12 -6.69 -1.25
CA GLY A 495 28.37 -7.31 -1.68
C GLY A 495 28.22 -8.79 -2.03
N VAL A 496 26.99 -9.25 -2.30
CA VAL A 496 26.72 -10.64 -2.66
C VAL A 496 27.39 -10.93 -4.00
N THR A 497 28.44 -11.74 -3.97
CA THR A 497 29.17 -12.17 -5.18
C THR A 497 28.40 -13.28 -5.88
N SER A 498 27.32 -12.92 -6.56
CA SER A 498 26.58 -13.82 -7.46
C SER A 498 26.87 -13.40 -8.90
N LYS A 499 27.09 -14.36 -9.80
CA LYS A 499 27.24 -14.10 -11.25
C LYS A 499 26.03 -13.38 -11.85
N ALA A 500 24.89 -13.42 -11.15
CA ALA A 500 23.70 -12.73 -11.56
C ALA A 500 23.72 -11.22 -11.28
N ILE A 501 24.68 -10.69 -10.51
CA ILE A 501 24.80 -9.29 -10.08
C ILE A 501 25.85 -8.58 -10.95
N ASN A 502 25.50 -7.40 -11.47
CA ASN A 502 26.34 -6.60 -12.36
C ASN A 502 27.08 -5.47 -11.63
N SER A 503 26.47 -4.92 -10.57
CA SER A 503 27.04 -3.79 -9.84
C SER A 503 26.64 -3.81 -8.36
N HIS A 504 27.35 -3.01 -7.55
CA HIS A 504 27.16 -2.90 -6.11
C HIS A 504 27.01 -1.42 -5.69
N LEU A 505 26.26 -0.67 -6.48
CA LEU A 505 25.98 0.75 -6.25
C LEU A 505 24.82 0.90 -5.26
N ASP A 506 24.80 2.01 -4.52
CA ASP A 506 23.73 2.30 -3.56
C ASP A 506 22.42 2.71 -4.29
N PRO A 507 21.34 1.90 -4.26
CA PRO A 507 20.09 2.19 -4.93
C PRO A 507 19.30 3.29 -4.22
N PHE A 508 19.75 3.80 -3.07
CA PHE A 508 19.12 4.93 -2.41
C PHE A 508 19.63 6.28 -2.96
N GLN A 509 20.64 6.28 -3.83
CA GLN A 509 21.23 7.50 -4.40
C GLN A 509 20.64 7.81 -5.78
N PRO A 510 20.13 9.03 -6.02
CA PRO A 510 19.66 9.43 -7.34
C PRO A 510 20.75 9.37 -8.42
N GLY A 511 22.01 9.62 -8.05
CA GLY A 511 23.17 9.52 -8.93
C GLY A 511 23.36 8.12 -9.52
N THR A 512 23.07 7.08 -8.74
CA THR A 512 23.12 5.68 -9.20
C THR A 512 22.20 5.45 -10.40
N TYR A 513 20.95 5.91 -10.33
CA TYR A 513 20.00 5.77 -11.44
C TYR A 513 20.39 6.59 -12.65
N ARG A 514 21.01 7.76 -12.47
CA ARG A 514 21.53 8.57 -13.59
C ARG A 514 22.68 7.87 -14.29
N GLY A 515 23.61 7.28 -13.53
CA GLY A 515 24.70 6.47 -14.09
C GLY A 515 24.14 5.35 -14.95
N TRP A 516 23.18 4.58 -14.42
CA TRP A 516 22.54 3.51 -15.19
C TRP A 516 21.79 3.99 -16.44
N GLN A 517 21.13 5.14 -16.38
CA GLN A 517 20.47 5.74 -17.55
C GLN A 517 21.44 6.25 -18.61
N GLN A 518 22.63 6.71 -18.21
CA GLN A 518 23.67 7.20 -19.11
C GLN A 518 24.40 6.04 -19.78
N GLU A 519 24.75 5.02 -19.01
CA GLU A 519 25.47 3.84 -19.49
C GLU A 519 24.58 2.95 -20.35
N GLN A 520 23.32 2.77 -19.94
CA GLN A 520 22.38 1.90 -20.62
C GLN A 520 21.03 2.59 -20.76
N ALA A 521 20.35 2.39 -21.89
CA ALA A 521 19.00 2.92 -22.10
C ALA A 521 17.95 2.17 -21.27
N CYS A 522 18.19 1.99 -19.97
CA CYS A 522 17.28 1.33 -19.05
C CYS A 522 16.02 2.18 -18.90
N ARG A 523 14.89 1.60 -19.27
CA ARG A 523 13.57 2.24 -19.27
C ARG A 523 12.53 1.46 -18.48
N ALA A 524 12.89 0.30 -17.94
CA ALA A 524 12.00 -0.45 -17.06
C ALA A 524 12.77 -0.93 -15.84
N ILE A 525 12.16 -0.75 -14.68
CA ILE A 525 12.65 -1.30 -13.42
C ILE A 525 11.71 -2.42 -12.99
N ILE A 526 12.24 -3.60 -12.73
CA ILE A 526 11.51 -4.72 -12.12
C ILE A 526 12.31 -5.19 -10.92
N THR A 527 11.71 -5.11 -9.73
CA THR A 527 12.44 -5.36 -8.48
C THR A 527 11.56 -5.90 -7.37
N SER A 528 12.19 -6.42 -6.31
CA SER A 528 11.53 -6.86 -5.09
C SER A 528 12.20 -6.17 -3.90
N PRO A 529 11.89 -4.89 -3.61
CA PRO A 529 12.52 -4.17 -2.52
C PRO A 529 12.00 -4.69 -1.18
N ARG A 530 12.83 -4.58 -0.14
CA ARG A 530 12.38 -4.84 1.23
C ARG A 530 11.27 -3.86 1.60
N ALA A 531 10.26 -4.33 2.34
CA ALA A 531 9.04 -3.55 2.60
C ALA A 531 9.28 -2.16 3.23
N ARG A 532 10.36 -1.99 4.01
CA ARG A 532 10.73 -0.71 4.62
C ARG A 532 11.49 0.20 3.65
N ALA A 533 12.36 -0.37 2.82
CA ALA A 533 13.05 0.35 1.74
C ALA A 533 12.09 0.79 0.62
N ALA A 534 11.04 0.01 0.37
CA ALA A 534 10.05 0.25 -0.67
C ALA A 534 9.35 1.62 -0.55
N ASP A 535 9.16 2.15 0.67
CA ASP A 535 8.57 3.47 0.89
C ASP A 535 9.40 4.62 0.30
N PHE A 536 10.71 4.42 0.18
CA PHE A 536 11.63 5.40 -0.37
C PHE A 536 12.03 5.05 -1.81
N LEU A 537 12.42 3.80 -2.04
CA LEU A 537 12.93 3.35 -3.33
C LEU A 537 11.86 3.44 -4.41
N ILE A 538 10.60 3.08 -4.14
CA ILE A 538 9.57 3.10 -5.19
C ILE A 538 9.35 4.55 -5.70
N PRO A 539 9.12 5.55 -4.82
CA PRO A 539 9.01 6.94 -5.24
C PRO A 539 10.27 7.50 -5.91
N LEU A 540 11.46 7.01 -5.55
CA LEU A 540 12.70 7.35 -6.24
C LEU A 540 12.76 6.75 -7.64
N MET A 541 12.51 5.43 -7.77
CA MET A 541 12.58 4.68 -9.03
C MET A 541 11.64 5.25 -10.10
N ILE A 542 10.43 5.69 -9.73
CA ILE A 542 9.46 6.27 -10.67
C ILE A 542 9.90 7.63 -11.24
N ARG A 543 10.93 8.27 -10.66
CA ARG A 543 11.57 9.45 -11.25
C ARG A 543 12.46 9.10 -12.42
N PHE A 544 13.06 7.91 -12.40
CA PHE A 544 14.08 7.49 -13.35
C PHE A 544 13.60 6.46 -14.37
N ALA A 545 12.53 5.72 -14.09
CA ALA A 545 11.99 4.77 -15.07
C ALA A 545 10.55 5.11 -15.45
N PRO A 546 10.20 5.07 -16.75
CA PRO A 546 8.82 5.24 -17.18
C PRO A 546 7.92 4.08 -16.74
N VAL A 547 8.48 2.91 -16.42
CA VAL A 547 7.75 1.78 -15.83
C VAL A 547 8.54 1.20 -14.66
N VAL A 548 7.88 1.09 -13.52
CA VAL A 548 8.41 0.43 -12.31
C VAL A 548 7.45 -0.66 -11.88
N ALA A 549 7.91 -1.91 -11.85
CA ALA A 549 7.21 -3.04 -11.26
C ALA A 549 7.92 -3.47 -9.98
N ALA A 550 7.28 -3.23 -8.83
CA ALA A 550 7.81 -3.62 -7.53
C ALA A 550 6.99 -4.78 -6.95
N PHE A 551 7.66 -5.89 -6.64
CA PHE A 551 7.05 -6.99 -5.90
C PHE A 551 7.02 -6.65 -4.41
N VAL A 552 5.82 -6.58 -3.85
CA VAL A 552 5.62 -6.18 -2.45
C VAL A 552 4.69 -7.14 -1.73
N SER A 553 4.79 -7.16 -0.40
CA SER A 553 3.81 -7.90 0.42
C SER A 553 2.42 -7.27 0.31
N GLY A 554 1.36 -8.06 0.38
CA GLY A 554 -0.01 -7.51 0.38
C GLY A 554 -0.26 -6.47 1.49
N ASN A 555 0.43 -6.56 2.64
CA ASN A 555 0.31 -5.55 3.70
C ASN A 555 0.87 -4.19 3.30
N PHE A 556 1.84 -4.15 2.40
CA PHE A 556 2.42 -2.89 1.93
C PHE A 556 1.31 -1.99 1.39
N VAL A 557 0.33 -2.59 0.71
CA VAL A 557 -0.82 -1.90 0.14
C VAL A 557 -2.00 -1.89 1.12
N LEU A 558 -2.39 -3.06 1.65
CA LEU A 558 -3.62 -3.22 2.45
C LEU A 558 -3.53 -2.60 3.86
N ALA A 559 -2.32 -2.46 4.41
CA ALA A 559 -2.06 -1.83 5.70
C ALA A 559 -1.15 -0.60 5.51
N ALA A 560 -1.36 0.13 4.42
CA ALA A 560 -0.59 1.34 4.10
C ALA A 560 -0.83 2.45 5.16
N PRO A 561 0.23 3.08 5.69
CA PRO A 561 0.11 4.30 6.49
C PRO A 561 -0.50 5.45 5.68
N PRO A 562 -0.97 6.52 6.33
CA PRO A 562 -1.64 7.64 5.65
C PRO A 562 -0.87 8.21 4.46
N SER A 563 0.43 8.51 4.63
CA SER A 563 1.27 9.06 3.56
C SER A 563 1.44 8.12 2.37
N ARG A 564 1.74 6.83 2.61
CA ARG A 564 1.79 5.82 1.52
C ARG A 564 0.43 5.70 0.82
N ARG A 565 -0.67 5.72 1.58
CA ARG A 565 -2.02 5.65 1.02
C ARG A 565 -2.31 6.86 0.14
N MET A 566 -1.95 8.07 0.57
CA MET A 566 -2.07 9.29 -0.23
C MET A 566 -1.25 9.19 -1.52
N PHE A 567 -0.01 8.70 -1.43
CA PHE A 567 0.85 8.45 -2.60
C PHE A 567 0.21 7.47 -3.59
N LEU A 568 -0.20 6.29 -3.13
CA LEU A 568 -0.83 5.27 -3.98
C LEU A 568 -2.15 5.76 -4.58
N ASN A 569 -2.96 6.49 -3.81
CA ASN A 569 -4.20 7.10 -4.28
C ASN A 569 -3.94 8.17 -5.34
N GLY A 570 -2.87 8.96 -5.20
CA GLY A 570 -2.45 9.93 -6.20
C GLY A 570 -2.10 9.26 -7.53
N LEU A 571 -1.30 8.19 -7.50
CA LEU A 571 -0.97 7.39 -8.68
C LEU A 571 -2.20 6.74 -9.31
N GLN A 572 -3.13 6.23 -8.50
CA GLN A 572 -4.38 5.64 -8.97
C GLN A 572 -5.30 6.68 -9.62
N LYS A 573 -5.46 7.86 -9.01
CA LYS A 573 -6.26 8.96 -9.58
C LYS A 573 -5.69 9.48 -10.90
N ALA A 574 -4.36 9.45 -11.04
CA ALA A 574 -3.68 9.75 -12.30
C ALA A 574 -3.76 8.58 -13.32
N GLU A 575 -4.44 7.49 -12.99
CA GLU A 575 -4.55 6.27 -13.79
C GLU A 575 -3.20 5.63 -14.15
N ARG A 576 -2.16 5.89 -13.34
CA ARG A 576 -0.79 5.42 -13.52
C ARG A 576 -0.46 4.14 -12.76
N LEU A 577 -1.39 3.63 -11.98
CA LEU A 577 -1.16 2.50 -11.07
C LEU A 577 -1.94 1.26 -11.50
N ALA A 578 -1.26 0.11 -11.48
CA ALA A 578 -1.88 -1.20 -11.62
C ALA A 578 -1.39 -2.15 -10.51
N PHE A 579 -2.30 -3.03 -10.07
CA PHE A 579 -2.00 -4.08 -9.12
C PHE A 579 -2.22 -5.43 -9.79
N LEU A 580 -1.21 -6.30 -9.79
CA LEU A 580 -1.37 -7.68 -10.20
C LEU A 580 -1.44 -8.56 -8.95
N THR A 581 -2.62 -9.10 -8.72
CA THR A 581 -2.96 -9.94 -7.56
C THR A 581 -3.25 -11.37 -7.99
N GLY A 582 -3.58 -12.26 -7.05
CA GLY A 582 -3.95 -13.65 -7.37
C GLY A 582 -2.82 -14.66 -7.25
N LEU A 583 -1.68 -14.28 -6.66
CA LEU A 583 -0.61 -15.23 -6.37
C LEU A 583 -0.97 -16.14 -5.19
N PRO A 584 -0.59 -17.44 -5.23
CA PRO A 584 -0.82 -18.35 -4.12
C PRO A 584 -0.23 -17.82 -2.79
N ARG A 585 -0.76 -18.24 -1.65
CA ARG A 585 -0.22 -17.84 -0.34
C ARG A 585 1.20 -18.38 -0.15
N GLY A 586 2.07 -17.62 0.54
CA GLY A 586 3.42 -18.09 0.93
C GLY A 586 4.61 -17.23 0.48
N HIS A 587 4.36 -16.20 -0.33
CA HIS A 587 5.42 -15.44 -1.02
C HIS A 587 6.18 -14.46 -0.10
N THR A 588 5.53 -13.87 0.90
CA THR A 588 6.18 -12.97 1.88
C THR A 588 5.83 -13.39 3.32
N ALA A 589 6.65 -14.23 3.97
CA ALA A 589 6.40 -14.72 5.33
C ALA A 589 4.97 -15.29 5.54
N GLY A 590 4.50 -16.13 4.61
CA GLY A 590 3.16 -16.74 4.68
C GLY A 590 2.02 -15.86 4.15
N ARG A 591 2.30 -14.62 3.72
CA ARG A 591 1.30 -13.71 3.15
C ARG A 591 1.34 -13.72 1.60
N PRO A 592 0.21 -13.40 0.93
CA PRO A 592 0.21 -13.23 -0.52
C PRO A 592 1.06 -12.00 -0.90
N GLY A 593 1.94 -12.18 -1.89
CA GLY A 593 2.64 -11.08 -2.55
C GLY A 593 1.80 -10.51 -3.70
N MET A 594 2.19 -9.35 -4.21
CA MET A 594 1.56 -8.72 -5.37
C MET A 594 2.58 -7.85 -6.12
N TRP A 595 2.32 -7.63 -7.41
CA TRP A 595 3.04 -6.62 -8.17
C TRP A 595 2.33 -5.28 -8.07
N LEU A 596 3.09 -4.27 -7.68
CA LEU A 596 2.75 -2.87 -7.82
C LEU A 596 3.42 -2.36 -9.11
N VAL A 597 2.63 -2.08 -10.14
CA VAL A 597 3.14 -1.59 -11.42
C VAL A 597 2.76 -0.12 -11.58
N ILE A 598 3.76 0.74 -11.71
CA ILE A 598 3.60 2.19 -11.82
C ILE A 598 4.12 2.62 -13.18
N PHE A 599 3.29 3.35 -13.92
CA PHE A 599 3.59 3.91 -15.22
C PHE A 599 3.86 5.41 -15.10
N ARG A 600 4.62 5.97 -16.04
CA ARG A 600 4.85 7.42 -16.14
C ARG A 600 3.56 8.21 -16.34
N ASP A 601 2.67 7.68 -17.17
CA ASP A 601 1.42 8.32 -17.56
C ASP A 601 0.38 7.25 -17.92
N ARG A 602 -0.88 7.69 -18.05
CA ARG A 602 -2.01 6.83 -18.41
C ARG A 602 -1.83 6.18 -19.79
N ASN A 603 -1.34 6.95 -20.77
CA ASN A 603 -1.19 6.47 -22.15
C ASN A 603 -0.19 5.32 -22.21
N LEU A 604 0.92 5.41 -21.47
CA LEU A 604 1.90 4.35 -21.38
C LEU A 604 1.33 3.10 -20.70
N ARG A 605 0.47 3.25 -19.69
CA ARG A 605 -0.25 2.13 -19.09
C ARG A 605 -1.14 1.43 -20.11
N GLU A 606 -1.97 2.18 -20.83
CA GLU A 606 -2.86 1.64 -21.87
C GLU A 606 -2.06 0.94 -22.98
N LEU A 607 -0.90 1.48 -23.35
CA LEU A 607 -0.02 0.90 -24.37
C LEU A 607 0.60 -0.44 -23.95
N LEU A 608 0.98 -0.59 -22.67
CA LEU A 608 1.77 -1.74 -22.21
C LEU A 608 0.94 -2.83 -21.55
N MET A 609 -0.28 -2.54 -21.07
CA MET A 609 -1.10 -3.55 -20.40
C MET A 609 -1.80 -4.47 -21.42
N ARG A 610 -1.53 -5.78 -21.35
CA ARG A 610 -1.97 -6.82 -22.30
C ARG A 610 -3.36 -7.41 -22.02
N GLY A 611 -4.22 -6.72 -21.27
CA GLY A 611 -5.54 -7.24 -20.94
C GLY A 611 -6.54 -6.16 -20.52
N ARG A 612 -7.82 -6.53 -20.47
CA ARG A 612 -8.86 -5.72 -19.82
C ARG A 612 -8.59 -5.71 -18.32
N VAL A 613 -7.75 -4.78 -17.91
CA VAL A 613 -7.65 -4.40 -16.51
C VAL A 613 -9.03 -3.95 -16.12
N SER A 614 -9.68 -4.67 -15.20
CA SER A 614 -10.79 -4.07 -14.47
C SER A 614 -10.25 -2.73 -13.98
N THR A 615 -10.75 -1.62 -14.53
CA THR A 615 -10.55 -0.29 -13.95
C THR A 615 -11.03 -0.46 -12.53
N ALA A 616 -10.06 -0.65 -11.64
CA ALA A 616 -10.30 -0.99 -10.27
C ALA A 616 -11.39 -0.04 -9.77
N ALA A 617 -12.55 -0.60 -9.38
CA ALA A 617 -13.51 0.15 -8.58
C ALA A 617 -12.71 0.91 -7.53
N PRO A 618 -12.97 2.22 -7.30
CA PRO A 618 -12.15 3.06 -6.42
C PRO A 618 -11.74 2.27 -5.18
N TRP A 619 -10.43 2.03 -5.01
CA TRP A 619 -9.95 1.03 -4.05
C TRP A 619 -10.25 1.53 -2.63
N VAL A 620 -11.11 0.77 -1.95
CA VAL A 620 -11.36 0.72 -0.51
C VAL A 620 -11.16 2.07 0.20
N GLU A 621 -12.22 2.87 0.24
CA GLU A 621 -12.45 3.74 1.39
C GLU A 621 -12.52 2.82 2.64
N VAL A 622 -11.46 2.82 3.45
CA VAL A 622 -11.44 2.17 4.77
C VAL A 622 -12.01 3.13 5.79
#